data_AF-A0AAW5EJU9-F1
#
_entry.id   AF-A0AAW5EJU9-F1
#
_cell.length_a   1.000
_cell.length_b   1.000
_cell.length_c   1.000
_cell.angle_alpha   90.00
_cell.angle_beta   90.00
_cell.angle_gamma   90.00
#
_symmetry.space_group_name_H-M   'P 1'
#
loop_
_entity.id
_entity.type
_entity.pdbx_description
1 polymer ?
#
loop_
_entity_poly.entity_id
_entity_poly.type
_entity_poly.pdbx_seq_one_letter_code
_entity_poly.pdbx_strand_id
1 'polypeptide(L)'
;VLPFVFIYPLCKRVTYWPQVVLGICFNWGMLMAWSDTQNHVPLAAIAMWFGAVLWQVGYDSIYAYVDVRDDRSLGLHSTAMRFG
;
A
#
# COMPACT_ATOMS: atom_id res chain seq x y z
N VAL A 1 -4.83 2.76 12.18
CA VAL A 1 -5.22 1.99 10.96
C VAL A 1 -6.44 2.60 10.28
N LEU A 2 -7.57 2.77 10.99
CA LEU A 2 -8.81 3.36 10.45
C LEU A 2 -8.64 4.67 9.64
N PRO A 3 -7.86 5.68 10.06
CA PRO A 3 -7.73 6.92 9.30
C PRO A 3 -7.13 6.70 7.90
N PHE A 4 -6.17 5.79 7.80
CA PHE A 4 -5.50 5.51 6.54
C PHE A 4 -6.37 4.71 5.56
N VAL A 5 -7.26 3.86 6.07
CA VAL A 5 -8.26 3.14 5.24
C VAL A 5 -9.23 4.13 4.59
N PHE A 6 -9.61 5.20 5.28
CA PHE A 6 -10.44 6.28 4.71
C PHE A 6 -9.67 7.19 3.75
N ILE A 7 -8.35 7.32 3.92
CA ILE A 7 -7.48 8.11 3.02
C ILE A 7 -7.16 7.33 1.73
N TYR A 8 -7.12 6.00 1.76
CA TYR A 8 -6.80 5.18 0.59
C TYR A 8 -7.62 5.49 -0.68
N PRO A 9 -8.97 5.64 -0.62
CA PRO A 9 -9.75 6.07 -1.79
C PRO A 9 -9.35 7.44 -2.33
N LEU A 10 -8.89 8.35 -1.47
CA LEU A 10 -8.44 9.69 -1.85
C LEU A 10 -7.04 9.65 -2.50
N CYS A 11 -6.22 8.65 -2.19
CA CYS A 11 -4.88 8.52 -2.78
C CYS A 11 -4.92 8.32 -4.29
N LYS A 12 -5.94 7.65 -4.85
CA LYS A 12 -6.14 7.54 -6.32
C LYS A 12 -6.40 8.89 -7.00
N ARG A 13 -6.75 9.94 -6.26
CA ARG A 13 -6.98 11.30 -6.80
C ARG A 13 -5.76 12.21 -6.69
N VAL A 14 -4.82 11.90 -5.81
CA VAL A 14 -3.66 12.77 -5.49
C VAL A 14 -2.34 12.16 -5.93
N THR A 15 -2.24 10.82 -5.97
CA THR A 15 -0.98 10.11 -6.20
C THR A 15 -1.15 9.03 -7.26
N TYR A 16 -0.12 8.83 -8.08
CA TYR A 16 -0.04 7.69 -9.00
C TYR A 16 0.38 6.38 -8.32
N TRP A 17 0.70 6.39 -7.01
CA TRP A 17 1.20 5.23 -6.27
C TRP A 17 0.34 4.91 -5.04
N PRO A 18 -0.99 4.74 -5.20
CA PRO A 18 -1.86 4.42 -4.07
C PRO A 18 -1.46 3.11 -3.35
N GLN A 19 -0.77 2.21 -4.06
CA GLN A 19 -0.33 0.90 -3.54
C GLN A 19 0.67 1.02 -2.39
N VAL A 20 1.52 2.06 -2.40
CA VAL A 20 2.50 2.29 -1.33
C VAL A 20 1.79 2.64 -0.03
N VAL A 21 0.80 3.53 -0.11
CA VAL A 21 -0.01 3.90 1.05
C VAL A 21 -0.78 2.70 1.55
N LEU A 22 -1.41 1.93 0.65
CA LEU A 22 -2.12 0.71 1.01
C LEU A 22 -1.23 -0.30 1.73
N GLY A 23 -0.04 -0.59 1.18
CA GLY A 23 0.92 -1.54 1.73
C GLY A 23 1.38 -1.14 3.13
N ILE A 24 1.73 0.12 3.35
CA ILE A 24 2.13 0.63 4.68
C ILE A 24 1.01 0.41 5.70
N CYS A 25 -0.24 0.66 5.30
CA CYS A 25 -1.38 0.64 6.21
C CYS A 25 -1.83 -0.77 6.57
N PHE A 26 -1.85 -1.68 5.60
CA PHE A 26 -2.16 -3.09 5.84
C PHE A 26 -1.09 -3.79 6.68
N ASN A 27 0.19 -3.50 6.41
CA ASN A 27 1.29 -4.16 7.12
C ASN A 27 1.60 -3.53 8.49
N TRP A 28 1.00 -2.39 8.84
CA TRP A 28 1.23 -1.72 10.13
C TRP A 28 0.93 -2.61 11.35
N GLY A 29 -0.05 -3.52 11.22
CA GLY A 29 -0.38 -4.50 12.25
C GLY A 29 0.79 -5.39 12.66
N MET A 30 1.70 -5.67 11.73
CA MET A 30 2.87 -6.50 12.00
C MET A 30 3.85 -5.84 12.98
N LEU A 31 4.11 -4.54 12.83
CA LEU A 31 4.95 -3.78 13.76
C LEU A 31 4.29 -3.64 15.14
N MET A 32 2.96 -3.44 15.17
CA MET A 32 2.20 -3.39 16.42
C MET A 32 2.27 -4.73 17.17
N ALA A 33 2.12 -5.86 16.48
CA ALA A 33 2.23 -7.19 17.07
C ALA A 33 3.64 -7.47 17.63
N TRP A 34 4.70 -7.01 16.95
CA TRP A 34 6.07 -7.10 17.48
C TRP A 34 6.26 -6.25 18.73
N SER A 35 5.78 -5.01 18.69
CA SER A 35 5.85 -4.12 19.85
C SER A 35 5.12 -4.68 21.06
N ASP A 36 3.96 -5.32 20.86
CA ASP A 36 3.16 -5.93 21.94
C ASP A 36 3.82 -7.18 22.52
N THR A 37 4.33 -8.07 21.66
CA THR A 37 4.89 -9.36 22.10
C THR A 37 6.32 -9.30 22.62
N GLN A 38 7.15 -8.39 22.09
CA GLN A 38 8.58 -8.30 22.43
C GLN A 38 8.93 -7.05 23.23
N ASN A 39 7.98 -6.12 23.46
CA ASN A 39 8.20 -4.81 24.08
C ASN A 39 9.24 -3.92 23.39
N HIS A 40 9.71 -4.30 22.21
CA HIS A 40 10.59 -3.51 21.36
C HIS A 40 10.41 -3.92 19.90
N VAL A 41 10.80 -3.04 18.98
CA VAL A 41 10.78 -3.32 17.54
C VAL A 41 12.22 -3.45 17.05
N PRO A 42 12.76 -4.67 16.85
CA PRO A 42 14.11 -4.84 16.36
C PRO A 42 14.22 -4.39 14.89
N LEU A 43 15.43 -4.06 14.44
CA LEU A 43 15.67 -3.66 13.05
C LEU A 43 15.21 -4.73 12.04
N ALA A 44 15.32 -6.01 12.42
CA ALA A 44 14.83 -7.14 11.62
C ALA A 44 13.31 -7.07 11.38
N ALA A 45 12.52 -6.65 12.36
CA ALA A 45 11.07 -6.48 12.23
C ALA A 45 10.74 -5.36 11.22
N ILE A 46 11.51 -4.27 11.26
CA ILE A 46 11.37 -3.15 10.30
C ILE A 46 11.75 -3.61 8.89
N ALA A 47 12.84 -4.35 8.73
CA ALA A 47 13.26 -4.89 7.44
C ALA A 47 12.22 -5.84 6.85
N MET A 48 11.66 -6.73 7.67
CA MET A 48 10.59 -7.64 7.25
C MET A 48 9.31 -6.88 6.90
N TRP A 49 8.96 -5.84 7.65
CA TRP A 49 7.87 -4.93 7.32
C TRP A 49 8.07 -4.23 5.99
N PHE A 50 9.26 -3.72 5.73
CA PHE A 50 9.58 -3.09 4.45
C PHE A 50 9.47 -4.10 3.29
N GLY A 51 9.94 -5.33 3.50
CA GLY A 51 9.78 -6.42 2.52
C GLY A 51 8.31 -6.74 2.23
N ALA A 52 7.46 -6.81 3.26
CA ALA A 52 6.03 -7.05 3.11
C ALA A 52 5.32 -5.90 2.37
N VAL A 53 5.66 -4.65 2.67
CA VAL A 53 5.15 -3.48 1.94
C VAL A 53 5.56 -3.52 0.47
N LEU A 54 6.83 -3.81 0.15
CA LEU A 54 7.31 -3.90 -1.22
C LEU A 54 6.66 -5.04 -2.00
N TRP A 55 6.50 -6.21 -1.37
CA TRP A 55 5.76 -7.32 -1.96
C TRP A 55 4.32 -6.92 -2.26
N GLN A 56 3.68 -6.20 -1.35
CA GLN A 56 2.32 -5.71 -1.54
C GLN A 56 2.20 -4.71 -2.70
N VAL A 57 3.12 -3.75 -2.78
CA VAL A 57 3.20 -2.84 -3.92
C VAL A 57 3.39 -3.61 -5.22
N GLY A 58 4.23 -4.65 -5.23
CA GLY A 58 4.49 -5.48 -6.40
C GLY A 58 3.23 -6.19 -6.90
N TYR A 59 2.55 -6.96 -6.05
CA TYR A 59 1.36 -7.68 -6.50
C TYR A 59 0.19 -6.75 -6.80
N ASP A 60 -0.01 -5.67 -6.02
CA ASP A 60 -1.11 -4.71 -6.24
C ASP A 60 -0.90 -3.89 -7.52
N SER A 61 0.35 -3.68 -7.94
CA SER A 61 0.65 -3.11 -9.26
C SER A 61 0.27 -4.05 -10.42
N ILE A 62 0.31 -5.37 -10.22
CA ILE A 62 -0.17 -6.34 -11.22
C ILE A 62 -1.70 -6.29 -11.30
N TYR A 63 -2.40 -6.18 -10.16
CA TYR A 63 -3.86 -6.00 -10.17
C TYR A 63 -4.29 -4.68 -10.81
N ALA A 64 -3.51 -3.61 -10.62
CA ALA A 64 -3.78 -2.31 -11.22
C ALA A 64 -3.81 -2.34 -12.76
N TYR A 65 -3.17 -3.31 -13.43
CA TYR A 65 -3.28 -3.49 -14.89
C TYR A 65 -4.70 -3.84 -15.34
N VAL A 66 -5.45 -4.57 -14.53
CA VAL A 66 -6.84 -4.94 -14.83
C VAL A 66 -7.76 -3.73 -14.68
N ASP A 67 -7.47 -2.88 -13.68
CA ASP A 67 -8.25 -1.68 -13.35
C ASP A 67 -8.04 -0.50 -14.35
N VAL A 68 -7.09 -0.59 -15.29
CA VAL A 68 -6.74 0.52 -16.22
C VAL A 68 -7.95 1.03 -17.01
N ARG A 69 -8.81 0.14 -17.49
CA ARG A 69 -9.99 0.51 -18.28
C ARG A 69 -10.99 1.31 -17.46
N ASP A 70 -11.21 0.89 -16.22
CA ASP A 70 -12.17 1.51 -15.32
C ASP A 70 -11.60 2.82 -14.74
N ASP A 71 -10.33 2.81 -14.32
CA ASP A 71 -9.61 4.00 -13.85
C ASP A 71 -9.58 5.09 -14.94
N ARG A 72 -9.40 4.73 -16.22
CA ARG A 72 -9.47 5.67 -17.36
C ARG A 72 -10.88 6.24 -17.53
N SER A 73 -11.93 5.41 -17.41
CA SER A 73 -13.32 5.86 -17.55
C SER A 73 -13.76 6.83 -16.46
N LEU A 74 -13.20 6.67 -15.25
CA LEU A 74 -13.49 7.48 -14.07
C LEU A 74 -12.53 8.66 -13.88
N GLY A 75 -11.50 8.79 -14.71
CA GLY A 75 -10.48 9.84 -14.63
C GLY A 75 -9.60 9.76 -13.37
N LEU A 76 -9.41 8.55 -12.82
CA LEU A 76 -8.63 8.30 -11.61
C LEU A 76 -7.17 8.01 -11.95
N HIS A 77 -6.22 8.36 -11.09
CA HIS A 77 -4.79 8.12 -11.31
C HIS A 77 -4.33 6.79 -10.68
N SER A 78 -3.58 6.00 -11.46
CA SER A 78 -3.04 4.69 -11.05
C SER A 78 -1.65 4.49 -11.65
N THR A 79 -0.81 3.62 -11.05
CA THR A 79 0.54 3.33 -11.55
C THR A 79 0.51 2.80 -12.97
N ALA A 80 -0.48 1.97 -13.29
CA ALA A 80 -0.65 1.41 -14.61
C ALA A 80 -0.91 2.51 -15.67
N MET A 81 -1.71 3.55 -15.36
CA MET A 81 -1.86 4.70 -16.27
C MET A 81 -0.58 5.54 -16.44
N ARG A 82 0.34 5.51 -15.48
CA ARG A 82 1.61 6.26 -15.57
C ARG A 82 2.66 5.52 -16.40
N PHE A 83 2.61 4.18 -16.44
CA PHE A 83 3.58 3.35 -17.14
C PHE A 83 3.04 2.65 -18.41
N GLY A 84 1.72 2.67 -18.67
CA GLY A 84 1.09 2.18 -19.90
C GLY A 84 -0.06 1.21 -19.66
#